data_AF-A0A3R0PTW0-F1
#
_entry.id   AF-A0A3R0PTW0-F1
#
_cell.length_a   1.000
_cell.length_b   1.000
_cell.length_c   1.000
_cell.angle_alpha   90.00
_cell.angle_beta   90.00
_cell.angle_gamma   90.00
#
_symmetry.space_group_name_H-M   'P 1'
#
loop_
_entity.id
_entity.type
_entity.pdbx_description
1 polymer ?
#
loop_
_entity_poly.entity_id
_entity_poly.type
_entity_poly.pdbx_seq_one_letter_code
_entity_poly.pdbx_strand_id
1 'polypeptide(L)'
;MSFYLASLCCLNNRLPQGAVTSPCLSNILTLSLDNRLGKLSEKYQVTYTRYADDLFFSGEKIPLSLIKSVTNIVTSYGLNVNIEKTHLIRASKRKIVTGVAVHNDVITLPRAYKKNIANTFYHIKKHGYLSHISKLKVKNPYYLESLIGKLNFWQQIEPDNEFVKNSISYLKKLKKQ
;
A
#
# COMPACT_ATOMS: atom_id res chain seq x y z
N MET A 1 28.26 14.40 16.12
CA MET A 1 28.03 13.06 15.53
C MET A 1 26.84 13.03 14.56
N SER A 2 25.65 13.50 14.96
CA SER A 2 24.44 13.55 14.11
C SER A 2 24.63 14.33 12.80
N PHE A 3 25.34 15.45 12.83
CA PHE A 3 25.64 16.26 11.63
C PHE A 3 26.42 15.48 10.56
N TYR A 4 27.49 14.79 10.96
CA TYR A 4 28.31 13.99 10.02
C TYR A 4 27.52 12.81 9.45
N LEU A 5 26.71 12.14 10.27
CA LEU A 5 25.82 11.07 9.80
C LEU A 5 24.78 11.59 8.80
N ALA A 6 24.18 12.75 9.06
CA ALA A 6 23.27 13.40 8.12
C ALA A 6 23.99 13.76 6.81
N SER A 7 25.22 14.28 6.88
CA SER A 7 26.02 14.61 5.69
C SER A 7 26.40 13.39 4.86
N LEU A 8 26.56 12.21 5.48
CA LEU A 8 26.86 10.96 4.78
C LEU A 8 25.61 10.29 4.20
N CYS A 9 24.47 10.40 4.89
CA CYS A 9 23.23 9.74 4.50
C CYS A 9 22.32 10.60 3.62
N CYS A 10 22.53 11.91 3.54
CA CYS A 10 21.73 12.83 2.72
C CYS A 10 22.49 13.30 1.48
N LEU A 11 21.77 13.43 0.38
CA LEU A 11 22.26 14.05 -0.86
C LEU A 11 21.45 15.32 -1.13
N ASN A 12 22.11 16.45 -1.37
CA ASN A 12 21.45 17.75 -1.61
C ASN A 12 20.43 18.12 -0.52
N ASN A 13 20.79 17.91 0.76
CA ASN A 13 19.94 18.13 1.93
C ASN A 13 18.63 17.33 1.93
N ARG A 14 18.59 16.18 1.24
CA ARG A 14 17.43 15.28 1.18
C ARG A 14 17.87 13.83 1.37
N LEU A 15 16.96 13.01 1.90
CA LEU A 15 17.18 11.57 1.94
C LEU A 15 17.15 11.02 0.50
N PRO A 16 18.21 10.32 0.05
CA PRO A 16 18.24 9.74 -1.28
C PRO A 16 17.23 8.59 -1.40
N GLN A 17 16.52 8.56 -2.52
CA GLN A 17 15.60 7.46 -2.84
C GLN A 17 16.42 6.21 -3.19
N GLY A 18 16.13 5.09 -2.52
CA GLY A 18 16.83 3.82 -2.73
C GLY A 18 17.99 3.53 -1.77
N ALA A 19 18.41 4.49 -0.94
CA ALA A 19 19.37 4.19 0.12
C ALA A 19 18.73 3.41 1.25
N VAL A 20 19.44 2.39 1.75
CA VAL A 20 18.97 1.49 2.82
C VAL A 20 18.75 2.20 4.16
N THR A 21 19.43 3.33 4.39
CA THR A 21 19.31 4.12 5.62
C THR A 21 18.11 5.08 5.61
N SER A 22 17.65 5.49 4.42
CA SER A 22 16.58 6.49 4.27
C SER A 22 15.27 6.13 4.99
N PRO A 23 14.75 4.89 4.93
CA PRO A 23 13.50 4.53 5.64
C PRO A 23 13.63 4.61 7.17
N CYS A 24 14.79 4.29 7.72
CA CYS A 24 15.03 4.38 9.15
C CYS A 24 15.10 5.85 9.58
N LEU A 25 15.84 6.67 8.84
CA LEU A 25 16.00 8.10 9.11
C LEU A 25 14.68 8.86 8.98
N SER A 26 13.84 8.54 7.99
CA SER A 26 12.52 9.18 7.85
C SER A 26 11.61 8.86 9.04
N ASN A 27 11.60 7.63 9.53
CA ASN A 27 10.83 7.25 10.71
C ASN A 27 11.31 7.94 11.99
N ILE A 28 12.64 8.10 12.16
CA ILE A 28 13.20 8.84 13.30
C ILE A 28 12.77 10.32 13.23
N LEU A 29 12.83 10.94 12.04
CA LEU A 29 12.37 12.30 11.82
C LEU A 29 10.89 12.49 12.17
N THR A 30 10.03 11.55 11.77
CA THR A 30 8.58 11.66 11.98
C THR A 30 8.12 11.23 13.37
N LEU A 31 8.96 10.66 14.23
CA LEU A 31 8.55 10.18 15.55
C LEU A 31 7.87 11.27 16.40
N SER A 32 8.45 12.47 16.43
CA SER A 32 7.89 13.59 17.19
C SER A 32 6.58 14.12 16.58
N LEU A 33 6.47 14.08 15.25
CA LEU A 33 5.24 14.38 14.51
C LEU A 33 4.14 13.35 14.82
N ASP A 34 4.48 12.06 14.82
CA ASP A 34 3.58 10.96 15.13
C ASP A 34 3.01 11.10 16.55
N ASN A 35 3.85 11.45 17.53
CA ASN A 35 3.41 11.72 18.89
C ASN A 35 2.40 12.88 18.97
N ARG A 36 2.61 13.94 18.18
CA ARG A 36 1.71 15.11 18.18
C ARG A 36 0.40 14.81 17.45
N LEU A 37 0.46 14.05 16.36
CA LEU A 37 -0.72 13.59 15.63
C LEU A 37 -1.53 12.57 16.44
N GLY A 38 -0.87 11.70 17.23
CA GLY A 38 -1.54 10.79 18.16
C GLY A 38 -2.33 11.52 19.24
N LYS A 39 -1.73 12.54 19.88
CA LYS A 39 -2.47 13.39 20.83
C LYS A 39 -3.62 14.15 20.19
N LEU A 40 -3.45 14.60 18.93
CA LEU A 40 -4.53 15.21 18.17
C LEU A 40 -5.65 14.20 17.93
N SER A 41 -5.31 12.96 17.55
CA SER A 41 -6.29 11.93 17.24
C SER A 41 -7.12 11.55 18.46
N GLU A 42 -6.51 11.46 19.65
CA GLU A 42 -7.21 11.30 20.92
C GLU A 42 -8.22 12.43 21.18
N LYS A 43 -7.79 13.70 21.00
CA LYS A 43 -8.66 14.87 21.18
C LYS A 43 -9.88 14.84 20.26
N TYR A 44 -9.70 14.38 19.02
CA TYR A 44 -10.74 14.29 18.02
C TYR A 44 -11.51 12.96 18.04
N GLN A 45 -11.17 12.04 18.94
CA GLN A 45 -11.75 10.68 19.03
C GLN A 45 -11.66 9.91 17.70
N VAL A 46 -10.50 10.01 17.04
CA VAL A 46 -10.18 9.29 15.81
C VAL A 46 -8.95 8.42 16.03
N THR A 47 -8.85 7.34 15.27
CA THR A 47 -7.68 6.47 15.22
C THR A 47 -6.73 6.99 14.16
N TYR A 48 -5.47 7.19 14.55
CA TYR A 48 -4.40 7.58 13.64
C TYR A 48 -3.51 6.38 13.30
N THR A 49 -3.21 6.21 12.02
CA THR A 49 -2.25 5.22 11.53
C THR A 49 -1.40 5.83 10.42
N ARG A 50 -0.09 5.56 10.43
CA ARG A 50 0.85 6.00 9.40
C ARG A 50 1.50 4.81 8.70
N TYR A 51 1.64 4.89 7.38
CA TYR A 51 2.47 3.99 6.60
C TYR A 51 3.40 4.82 5.71
N ALA A 52 4.70 4.82 6.00
CA ALA A 52 5.67 5.73 5.37
C ALA A 52 5.20 7.20 5.46
N ASP A 53 4.88 7.84 4.34
CA ASP A 53 4.36 9.21 4.22
C ASP A 53 2.82 9.28 4.23
N ASP A 54 2.12 8.16 4.05
CA ASP A 54 0.66 8.12 4.07
C ASP A 54 0.14 8.20 5.50
N LEU A 55 -0.69 9.22 5.77
CA LEU A 55 -1.38 9.43 7.04
C LEU A 55 -2.86 9.07 6.90
N PHE A 56 -3.35 8.19 7.76
CA PHE A 56 -4.76 7.81 7.80
C PHE A 56 -5.38 8.17 9.14
N PHE A 57 -6.58 8.75 9.09
CA PHE A 57 -7.41 9.05 10.25
C PHE A 57 -8.77 8.40 10.05
N SER A 58 -9.19 7.54 10.98
CA SER A 58 -10.47 6.82 10.93
C SER A 58 -11.28 7.05 12.21
N GLY A 59 -12.60 7.10 12.10
CA GLY A 59 -13.49 7.32 13.24
C GLY A 59 -14.92 7.55 12.77
N GLU A 60 -15.87 7.58 13.70
CA GLU A 60 -17.29 7.77 13.38
C GLU A 60 -17.59 9.18 12.88
N LYS A 61 -17.02 10.19 13.55
CA LYS A 61 -17.20 11.61 13.22
C LYS A 61 -15.85 12.26 13.00
N ILE A 62 -15.52 12.54 11.74
CA ILE A 62 -14.28 13.21 11.36
C ILE A 62 -14.63 14.64 10.95
N PRO A 63 -14.32 15.66 11.78
CA PRO A 63 -14.62 17.04 11.45
C PRO A 63 -13.64 17.57 10.39
N LEU A 64 -14.12 18.44 9.50
CA LEU A 64 -13.28 19.09 8.48
C LEU A 64 -12.12 19.89 9.08
N SER A 65 -12.29 20.39 10.32
CA SER A 65 -11.23 21.07 11.05
C SER A 65 -9.99 20.19 11.29
N LEU A 66 -10.16 18.86 11.34
CA LEU A 66 -9.05 17.93 11.53
C LEU A 66 -8.02 18.08 10.41
N ILE A 67 -8.47 18.22 9.15
CA ILE A 67 -7.57 18.41 8.00
C ILE A 67 -6.70 19.64 8.22
N LYS A 68 -7.29 20.77 8.61
CA LYS A 68 -6.55 22.01 8.89
C LYS A 68 -5.55 21.83 10.04
N SER A 69 -5.96 21.18 11.13
CA SER A 69 -5.09 20.92 12.28
C SER A 69 -3.92 20.00 11.93
N VAL A 70 -4.16 18.94 11.17
CA VAL A 70 -3.12 18.01 10.69
C VAL A 70 -2.16 18.75 9.77
N THR A 71 -2.66 19.51 8.78
CA THR A 71 -1.81 20.29 7.88
C THR A 71 -0.92 21.25 8.63
N ASN A 72 -1.45 21.99 9.62
CA ASN A 72 -0.65 22.91 10.44
C ASN A 72 0.43 22.20 11.26
N ILE A 73 0.14 20.99 11.76
CA ILE A 73 1.14 20.19 12.47
C ILE A 73 2.23 19.76 11.49
N VAL A 74 1.87 19.15 10.36
CA VAL A 74 2.83 18.67 9.35
C VAL A 74 3.74 19.79 8.85
N THR A 75 3.18 20.97 8.55
CA THR A 75 3.96 22.13 8.10
C THR A 75 4.88 22.68 9.18
N SER A 76 4.50 22.59 10.47
CA SER A 76 5.38 22.98 11.58
C SER A 76 6.62 22.08 11.72
N TYR A 77 6.62 20.88 11.13
CA TYR A 77 7.79 20.00 11.04
C TYR A 77 8.58 20.17 9.72
N GLY A 78 8.28 21.21 8.93
CA GLY A 78 8.97 21.47 7.66
C GLY A 78 8.57 20.55 6.51
N LEU A 79 7.44 19.83 6.64
CA LEU A 79 6.90 18.95 5.62
C LEU A 79 5.68 19.59 4.93
N ASN A 80 5.40 19.18 3.70
CA ASN A 80 4.25 19.68 2.94
C ASN A 80 3.20 18.59 2.75
N VAL A 81 1.93 18.94 2.93
CA VAL A 81 0.81 18.04 2.65
C VAL A 81 0.44 18.11 1.17
N ASN A 82 0.24 16.95 0.54
CA ASN A 82 -0.30 16.89 -0.81
C ASN A 82 -1.83 17.06 -0.77
N ILE A 83 -2.31 18.27 -1.10
CA ILE A 83 -3.73 18.63 -1.06
C ILE A 83 -4.54 17.80 -2.06
N GLU A 84 -4.00 17.53 -3.25
CA GLU A 84 -4.69 16.76 -4.29
C GLU A 84 -4.95 15.32 -3.86
N LYS A 85 -4.08 14.74 -3.02
CA LYS A 85 -4.23 13.40 -2.43
C LYS A 85 -4.98 13.40 -1.09
N THR A 86 -5.30 14.57 -0.54
CA THR A 86 -5.96 14.69 0.76
C THR A 86 -7.47 14.61 0.58
N HIS A 87 -8.10 13.57 1.12
CA HIS A 87 -9.53 13.32 0.94
C HIS A 87 -10.22 12.88 2.22
N LEU A 88 -11.43 13.38 2.44
CA LEU A 88 -12.37 12.87 3.44
C LEU A 88 -13.33 11.89 2.78
N ILE A 89 -13.26 10.61 3.17
CA ILE A 89 -14.07 9.54 2.57
C ILE A 89 -15.14 9.08 3.56
N ARG A 90 -16.41 9.22 3.18
CA ARG A 90 -17.57 8.74 3.96
C ARG A 90 -17.62 7.22 4.03
N ALA A 91 -18.24 6.67 5.09
CA ALA A 91 -18.37 5.24 5.31
C ALA A 91 -19.04 4.48 4.16
N SER A 92 -20.03 5.08 3.51
CA SER A 92 -20.76 4.48 2.38
C SER A 92 -19.90 4.29 1.12
N LYS A 93 -18.76 4.97 1.01
CA LYS A 93 -17.85 4.82 -0.12
C LYS A 93 -16.78 3.79 0.20
N ARG A 94 -16.41 3.01 -0.81
CA ARG A 94 -15.24 2.14 -0.77
C ARG A 94 -14.00 2.99 -0.50
N LYS A 95 -13.20 2.59 0.49
CA LYS A 95 -11.91 3.22 0.81
C LYS A 95 -10.80 2.36 0.24
N ILE A 96 -9.78 2.97 -0.33
CA ILE A 96 -8.56 2.28 -0.73
C ILE A 96 -7.45 2.77 0.21
N VAL A 97 -6.91 1.86 1.01
CA VAL A 97 -5.82 2.09 1.96
C VAL A 97 -4.66 1.21 1.53
N THR A 98 -3.52 1.81 1.20
CA THR A 98 -2.29 1.11 0.78
C THR A 98 -2.52 0.01 -0.28
N GLY A 99 -3.40 0.27 -1.26
CA GLY A 99 -3.72 -0.68 -2.35
C GLY A 99 -4.77 -1.75 -2.02
N VAL A 100 -5.25 -1.78 -0.78
CA VAL A 100 -6.29 -2.70 -0.31
C VAL A 100 -7.60 -1.93 -0.12
N ALA A 101 -8.72 -2.58 -0.42
CA ALA A 101 -10.01 -1.97 -0.21
C ALA A 101 -10.60 -2.31 1.14
N VAL A 102 -11.11 -1.31 1.82
CA VAL A 102 -11.76 -1.45 3.14
C VAL A 102 -13.20 -0.98 3.01
N HIS A 103 -14.14 -1.84 3.41
CA HIS A 103 -15.57 -1.54 3.43
C HIS A 103 -16.26 -2.32 4.55
N ASN A 104 -16.99 -1.62 5.43
CA ASN A 104 -17.73 -2.20 6.57
C ASN A 104 -16.92 -3.25 7.34
N ASP A 105 -15.69 -2.88 7.73
CA ASP A 105 -14.73 -3.73 8.45
C ASP A 105 -14.25 -4.99 7.71
N VAL A 106 -14.65 -5.15 6.45
CA VAL A 106 -14.14 -6.17 5.55
C VAL A 106 -13.00 -5.61 4.71
N ILE A 107 -11.87 -6.30 4.75
CA ILE A 107 -10.69 -6.02 3.92
C ILE A 107 -10.76 -6.91 2.68
N THR A 108 -10.69 -6.32 1.48
CA THR A 108 -10.75 -7.05 0.20
C THR A 108 -9.84 -6.42 -0.83
N LEU A 109 -9.56 -7.15 -1.92
CA LEU A 109 -8.85 -6.55 -3.04
C LEU A 109 -9.75 -5.69 -3.96
N PRO A 110 -9.20 -4.65 -4.61
CA PRO A 110 -9.85 -3.93 -5.71
C PRO A 110 -10.48 -4.89 -6.73
N ARG A 111 -11.73 -4.64 -7.13
CA ARG A 111 -12.45 -5.51 -8.10
C ARG A 111 -11.68 -5.62 -9.42
N ALA A 112 -11.10 -4.51 -9.87
CA ALA A 112 -10.26 -4.47 -11.06
C ALA A 112 -9.03 -5.39 -10.93
N TYR A 113 -8.39 -5.40 -9.77
CA TYR A 113 -7.24 -6.27 -9.49
C TYR A 113 -7.64 -7.76 -9.54
N LYS A 114 -8.73 -8.13 -8.86
CA LYS A 114 -9.29 -9.49 -8.88
C LYS A 114 -9.65 -9.93 -10.30
N LYS A 115 -10.35 -9.08 -11.04
CA LYS A 115 -10.76 -9.34 -12.43
C LYS A 115 -9.57 -9.58 -13.34
N ASN A 116 -8.53 -8.75 -13.24
CA ASN A 116 -7.33 -8.90 -14.07
C ASN A 116 -6.62 -10.23 -13.83
N ILE A 117 -6.46 -10.64 -12.57
CA ILE A 117 -5.85 -11.93 -12.23
C ILE A 117 -6.73 -13.09 -12.69
N ALA A 118 -8.03 -13.03 -12.43
CA ALA A 118 -8.97 -14.08 -12.83
C ALA A 118 -9.00 -14.26 -14.36
N ASN A 119 -9.02 -13.18 -15.13
CA ASN A 119 -8.94 -13.22 -16.59
C ASN A 119 -7.62 -13.83 -17.06
N THR A 120 -6.51 -13.42 -16.46
CA THR A 120 -5.18 -13.96 -16.81
C THR A 120 -5.13 -15.46 -16.55
N PHE A 121 -5.61 -15.91 -15.39
CA PHE A 121 -5.66 -17.32 -15.04
C PHE A 121 -6.59 -18.12 -15.97
N TYR A 122 -7.76 -17.57 -16.32
CA TYR A 122 -8.68 -18.19 -17.27
C TYR A 122 -8.02 -18.43 -18.64
N HIS A 123 -7.30 -17.44 -19.18
CA HIS A 123 -6.60 -17.60 -20.46
C HIS A 123 -5.48 -18.63 -20.39
N ILE A 124 -4.72 -18.67 -19.29
CA ILE A 124 -3.69 -19.68 -19.07
C ILE A 124 -4.30 -21.08 -18.99
N LYS A 125 -5.42 -21.24 -18.28
CA LYS A 125 -6.11 -22.53 -18.15
C LYS A 125 -6.73 -22.99 -19.48
N LYS A 126 -7.25 -22.06 -20.29
CA LYS A 126 -7.91 -22.36 -21.57
C LYS A 126 -6.95 -22.62 -22.72
N HIS A 127 -5.86 -21.87 -22.81
CA HIS A 127 -4.96 -21.88 -23.97
C HIS A 127 -3.57 -22.45 -23.66
N GLY A 128 -3.26 -22.72 -22.39
CA GLY A 128 -1.93 -23.10 -21.94
C GLY A 128 -1.02 -21.89 -21.68
N TYR A 129 -0.06 -22.08 -20.77
CA TYR A 129 0.86 -21.03 -20.34
C TYR A 129 1.74 -20.50 -21.48
N LEU A 130 2.34 -21.40 -22.28
CA LEU A 130 3.23 -21.02 -23.39
C LEU A 130 2.51 -20.21 -24.48
N SER A 131 1.26 -20.58 -24.80
CA SER A 131 0.43 -19.83 -25.75
C SER A 131 0.09 -18.44 -25.22
N HIS A 132 -0.24 -18.35 -23.93
CA HIS A 132 -0.55 -17.08 -23.26
C HIS A 132 0.64 -16.10 -23.26
N ILE A 133 1.85 -16.57 -22.87
CA ILE A 133 3.04 -15.71 -22.87
C ILE A 133 3.43 -15.26 -24.28
N SER A 134 3.28 -16.14 -25.28
CA SER A 134 3.60 -15.82 -26.68
C SER A 134 2.64 -14.76 -27.23
N LYS A 135 1.33 -14.94 -27.01
CA LYS A 135 0.29 -13.99 -27.44
C LYS A 135 0.47 -12.60 -26.82
N LEU A 136 0.81 -12.54 -25.53
CA LEU A 136 1.04 -11.27 -24.82
C LEU A 136 2.47 -10.72 -25.01
N LYS A 137 3.34 -11.44 -25.75
CA LYS A 137 4.75 -11.09 -25.97
C LYS A 137 5.48 -10.81 -24.66
N VAL A 138 5.20 -11.60 -23.62
CA VAL A 138 5.82 -11.43 -22.32
C VAL A 138 7.28 -11.86 -22.39
N LYS A 139 8.19 -10.93 -22.16
CA LYS A 139 9.65 -11.18 -22.16
C LYS A 139 10.23 -11.48 -20.77
N ASN A 140 9.46 -11.25 -19.72
CA ASN A 140 9.94 -11.43 -18.35
C ASN A 140 10.01 -12.93 -18.00
N PRO A 141 11.19 -13.50 -17.72
CA PRO A 141 11.31 -14.91 -17.34
C PRO A 141 10.60 -15.22 -16.01
N TYR A 142 10.45 -14.23 -15.12
CA TYR A 142 9.79 -14.37 -13.83
C TYR A 142 8.27 -14.11 -13.87
N TYR A 143 7.64 -14.24 -15.04
CA TYR A 143 6.22 -13.94 -15.18
C TYR A 143 5.36 -14.90 -14.36
N LEU A 144 5.71 -16.19 -14.33
CA LEU A 144 4.98 -17.19 -13.53
C LEU A 144 5.10 -16.90 -12.03
N GLU A 145 6.31 -16.57 -11.55
CA GLU A 145 6.57 -16.14 -10.17
C GLU A 145 5.78 -14.88 -9.82
N SER A 146 5.74 -13.90 -10.73
CA SER A 146 4.97 -12.68 -10.55
C SER A 146 3.48 -12.96 -10.40
N LEU A 147 2.92 -13.88 -11.21
CA LEU A 147 1.53 -14.30 -11.08
C LEU A 147 1.26 -15.03 -9.76
N ILE A 148 2.14 -15.93 -9.34
CA ILE A 148 2.06 -16.61 -8.05
C ILE A 148 2.12 -15.59 -6.91
N GLY A 149 3.02 -14.61 -6.97
CA GLY A 149 3.14 -13.54 -5.98
C GLY A 149 1.87 -12.71 -5.86
N LYS A 150 1.26 -12.34 -6.99
CA LYS A 150 -0.03 -11.63 -7.03
C LYS A 150 -1.18 -12.43 -6.41
N LEU A 151 -1.22 -13.74 -6.67
CA LEU A 151 -2.20 -14.63 -6.06
C LEU A 151 -1.95 -14.85 -4.56
N ASN A 152 -0.69 -14.98 -4.12
CA ASN A 152 -0.35 -15.07 -2.70
C ASN A 152 -0.76 -13.80 -1.95
N PHE A 153 -0.56 -12.62 -2.55
CA PHE A 153 -1.04 -11.37 -1.98
C PHE A 153 -2.57 -11.34 -1.86
N TRP A 154 -3.30 -11.85 -2.86
CA TRP A 154 -4.74 -12.04 -2.75
C TRP A 154 -5.09 -13.01 -1.62
N GLN A 155 -4.41 -14.15 -1.53
CA GLN A 155 -4.65 -15.13 -0.47
C GLN A 155 -4.41 -14.55 0.93
N GLN A 156 -3.39 -13.69 1.09
CA GLN A 156 -3.13 -13.04 2.38
C GLN A 156 -4.29 -12.13 2.82
N ILE A 157 -4.97 -11.49 1.87
CA ILE A 157 -6.09 -10.59 2.16
C ILE A 157 -7.42 -11.35 2.29
N GLU A 158 -7.64 -12.37 1.46
CA GLU A 158 -8.86 -13.20 1.45
C GLU A 158 -8.46 -14.70 1.61
N PRO A 159 -8.13 -15.16 2.85
CA PRO A 159 -7.54 -16.49 3.07
C PRO A 159 -8.44 -17.66 2.68
N ASP A 160 -9.76 -17.48 2.75
CA ASP A 160 -10.75 -18.53 2.50
C ASP A 160 -11.16 -18.64 1.02
N ASN A 161 -10.57 -17.82 0.15
CA ASN A 161 -10.92 -17.81 -1.26
C ASN A 161 -10.42 -19.07 -2.00
N GLU A 162 -11.33 -20.02 -2.27
CA GLU A 162 -11.01 -21.29 -2.94
C GLU A 162 -10.43 -21.11 -4.34
N PHE A 163 -10.93 -20.13 -5.10
CA PHE A 163 -10.42 -19.85 -6.44
C PHE A 163 -8.92 -19.52 -6.39
N VAL A 164 -8.49 -18.74 -5.41
CA VAL A 164 -7.08 -18.36 -5.23
C VAL A 164 -6.23 -19.57 -4.85
N LYS A 165 -6.68 -20.38 -3.89
CA LYS A 165 -6.00 -21.62 -3.47
C LYS A 165 -5.78 -22.57 -4.65
N ASN A 166 -6.83 -22.81 -5.43
CA ASN A 166 -6.79 -23.66 -6.62
C ASN A 166 -5.87 -23.11 -7.70
N SER A 167 -5.91 -21.79 -7.92
CA SER A 167 -5.05 -21.12 -8.91
C SER A 167 -3.57 -21.21 -8.56
N ILE A 168 -3.21 -20.99 -7.28
CA ILE A 168 -1.83 -21.12 -6.79
C ILE A 168 -1.33 -22.56 -6.97
N SER A 169 -2.13 -23.55 -6.58
CA SER A 169 -1.77 -24.97 -6.73
C SER A 169 -1.50 -25.34 -8.19
N TYR A 170 -2.36 -24.88 -9.10
CA TYR A 170 -2.19 -25.10 -10.54
C TYR A 170 -0.90 -24.48 -11.09
N LEU A 171 -0.63 -23.21 -10.79
CA LEU A 171 0.58 -22.53 -11.27
C LEU A 171 1.86 -23.10 -10.67
N LYS A 172 1.83 -23.55 -9.40
CA LYS A 172 2.97 -24.23 -8.77
C LYS A 172 3.29 -25.58 -9.43
N LYS A 173 2.30 -26.30 -9.95
CA LYS A 173 2.53 -27.52 -10.74
C LYS A 173 3.23 -27.22 -12.06
N LEU A 174 2.82 -26.16 -12.76
CA LEU A 174 3.46 -25.72 -14.00
C LEU A 174 4.92 -25.29 -13.81
N LYS A 175 5.29 -24.76 -12.64
CA LYS A 175 6.68 -24.40 -12.31
C LYS A 175 7.60 -25.62 -12.13
N LYS A 176 7.05 -26.77 -11.75
CA LYS A 176 7.81 -28.00 -11.51
C LYS A 176 8.06 -28.83 -12.78
N GLN A 177 7.42 -28.47 -13.89
CA GLN A 177 7.63 -29.06 -15.22
C GLN A 177 8.68 -28.26 -15.97
#